data_AF-A0A351UW59-F1
#
_entry.id   AF-A0A351UW59-F1
#
_cell.length_a   1.000
_cell.length_b   1.000
_cell.length_c   1.000
_cell.angle_alpha   90.00
_cell.angle_beta   90.00
_cell.angle_gamma   90.00
#
_symmetry.space_group_name_H-M   'P 1'
#
loop_
_entity.id
_entity.type
_entity.pdbx_description
1 polymer ?
#
loop_
_entity_poly.entity_id
_entity_poly.type
_entity_poly.pdbx_seq_one_letter_code
_entity_poly.pdbx_strand_id
1 'polypeptide(L)'
;EYWIDYSMIPGETMTGMRMPKKYVVEMFLDRIAASRTYMREKYTDRSPLEYYKGGADKMVIHPQTRAMLEKLLIMLAEEGEAVVFDYIRKEILKKGR
;
A
#
# COMPACT_ATOMS: atom_id res chain seq x y z
N GLU A 1 11.82 -6.26 -8.27
CA GLU A 1 11.67 -4.80 -8.43
C GLU A 1 12.30 -4.13 -7.23
N TYR A 2 13.32 -3.29 -7.45
CA TYR A 2 14.05 -2.62 -6.37
C TYR A 2 13.39 -1.27 -6.10
N TRP A 3 12.75 -1.13 -4.94
CA TRP A 3 12.03 0.09 -4.52
C TRP A 3 12.85 0.95 -3.54
N ILE A 4 14.07 0.51 -3.27
CA ILE A 4 15.04 1.13 -2.38
C ILE A 4 16.26 1.42 -3.23
N ASP A 5 16.65 2.69 -3.30
CA ASP A 5 17.85 3.14 -3.99
C ASP A 5 18.84 3.75 -2.98
N TYR A 6 20.11 3.86 -3.36
CA TYR A 6 21.11 4.50 -2.53
C TYR A 6 20.91 6.02 -2.60
N SER A 7 20.75 6.68 -1.45
CA SER A 7 20.62 8.13 -1.44
C SER A 7 21.95 8.79 -1.81
N MET A 8 21.92 9.81 -2.66
CA MET A 8 23.10 10.62 -3.00
C MET A 8 23.40 11.70 -1.93
N ILE A 9 22.63 11.73 -0.83
CA ILE A 9 22.79 12.69 0.26
C ILE A 9 23.82 12.11 1.24
N PRO A 10 24.96 12.78 1.50
CA PRO A 10 25.95 12.28 2.45
C PRO A 10 25.33 12.19 3.86
N GLY A 11 25.15 10.95 4.33
CA GLY A 11 24.54 10.64 5.64
C GLY A 11 23.22 9.86 5.57
N GLU A 12 22.56 9.81 4.42
CA GLU A 12 21.41 8.93 4.18
C GLU A 12 21.85 7.79 3.26
N THR A 13 21.74 6.54 3.70
CA THR A 13 22.29 5.40 2.93
C THR A 13 21.27 4.81 1.96
N MET A 14 19.97 5.01 2.19
CA MET A 14 18.88 4.44 1.37
C MET A 14 17.67 5.37 1.33
N THR A 15 17.18 5.75 0.14
CA THR A 15 15.93 6.50 -0.03
C THR A 15 14.95 5.71 -0.88
N GLY A 16 13.66 5.79 -0.55
CA GLY A 16 12.62 5.14 -1.32
C GLY A 16 12.34 5.92 -2.61
N MET A 17 12.31 5.25 -3.76
CA MET A 17 11.88 5.87 -5.01
C MET A 17 10.35 5.94 -5.09
N ARG A 18 9.82 6.98 -5.76
CA ARG A 18 8.39 7.10 -6.05
C ARG A 18 7.95 5.93 -6.93
N MET A 19 6.99 5.14 -6.45
CA MET A 19 6.50 3.98 -7.18
C MET A 19 5.41 4.39 -8.17
N PRO A 20 5.38 3.81 -9.39
CA PRO A 20 4.24 3.91 -10.27
C PRO A 20 2.96 3.43 -9.56
N LYS A 21 1.85 4.14 -9.78
CA LYS A 21 0.57 3.91 -9.09
C LYS A 21 0.09 2.46 -9.12
N LYS A 22 0.29 1.76 -10.24
CA LYS A 22 -0.09 0.34 -10.40
C LYS A 22 0.59 -0.58 -9.38
N TYR A 23 1.87 -0.33 -9.09
CA TYR A 23 2.62 -1.14 -8.13
C TYR A 23 2.22 -0.82 -6.69
N VAL A 24 1.77 0.41 -6.42
CA VAL A 24 1.17 0.76 -5.12
C VAL A 24 -0.13 0.00 -4.90
N VAL A 25 -0.93 -0.17 -5.95
CA VAL A 25 -2.15 -0.99 -5.92
C VAL A 25 -1.81 -2.47 -5.71
N GLU A 26 -0.76 -3.00 -6.37
CA GLU A 26 -0.31 -4.38 -6.16
C GLU A 26 0.17 -4.60 -4.72
N MET A 27 0.94 -3.67 -4.15
CA MET A 27 1.34 -3.70 -2.74
C MET A 27 0.16 -3.67 -1.77
N PHE A 28 -0.90 -2.94 -2.12
CA PHE A 28 -2.15 -2.91 -1.34
C PHE A 28 -2.88 -4.26 -1.39
N LEU A 29 -3.00 -4.86 -2.58
CA LEU A 29 -3.63 -6.17 -2.76
C LEU A 29 -2.87 -7.30 -2.06
N ASP A 30 -1.53 -7.27 -2.10
CA ASP A 30 -0.67 -8.24 -1.40
C ASP A 30 -0.94 -8.24 0.11
N ARG A 31 -1.14 -7.05 0.70
CA ARG A 31 -1.48 -6.92 2.13
C ARG A 31 -2.86 -7.45 2.46
N ILE A 32 -3.84 -7.29 1.57
CA ILE A 32 -5.15 -7.93 1.72
C ILE A 32 -4.99 -9.45 1.70
N ALA A 33 -4.25 -9.98 0.71
CA ALA A 33 -4.04 -11.42 0.55
C ALA A 33 -3.30 -12.03 1.76
N ALA A 34 -2.23 -11.39 2.22
CA ALA A 34 -1.48 -11.79 3.41
C ALA A 34 -2.38 -11.78 4.66
N SER A 35 -3.14 -10.69 4.87
CA SER A 35 -4.04 -10.55 6.02
C SER A 35 -5.14 -11.61 6.00
N ARG A 36 -5.74 -11.90 4.83
CA ARG A 36 -6.72 -12.97 4.66
C ARG A 36 -6.13 -14.34 4.95
N THR A 37 -4.91 -14.60 4.49
CA THR A 37 -4.22 -15.88 4.71
C THR A 37 -3.92 -16.10 6.19
N TYR A 38 -3.42 -15.08 6.89
CA TYR A 38 -3.06 -15.19 8.31
C TYR A 38 -4.25 -15.18 9.25
N MET A 39 -5.28 -14.35 8.97
CA MET A 39 -6.40 -14.17 9.88
C MET A 39 -7.58 -15.11 9.58
N ARG A 40 -7.69 -15.63 8.35
CA ARG A 40 -8.77 -16.54 7.92
C ARG A 40 -10.15 -16.00 8.33
N GLU A 41 -10.86 -16.73 9.18
CA GLU A 41 -12.19 -16.39 9.70
C GLU A 41 -12.21 -15.11 10.57
N LYS A 42 -11.05 -14.69 11.08
CA LYS A 42 -10.90 -13.45 11.87
C LYS A 42 -10.58 -12.23 11.00
N TYR A 43 -10.51 -12.40 9.67
CA TYR A 43 -10.21 -11.29 8.77
C TYR A 43 -11.31 -10.23 8.81
N THR A 44 -10.88 -8.96 8.83
CA THR A 44 -11.75 -7.80 8.64
C THR A 44 -11.08 -6.86 7.65
N ASP A 45 -11.84 -5.94 7.05
CA ASP A 45 -11.30 -4.93 6.13
C ASP A 45 -10.28 -4.00 6.82
N ARG A 46 -10.27 -3.95 8.16
CA ARG A 46 -9.28 -3.22 8.95
C ARG A 46 -7.96 -3.98 9.12
N SER A 47 -7.97 -5.31 8.99
CA SER A 47 -6.80 -6.17 9.22
C SER A 47 -5.56 -5.76 8.40
N PRO A 48 -5.66 -5.38 7.11
CA PRO A 48 -4.50 -4.94 6.32
C PRO A 48 -3.89 -3.63 6.83
N LEU A 49 -4.70 -2.71 7.35
CA LEU A 49 -4.22 -1.44 7.94
C LEU A 49 -3.45 -1.71 9.24
N GLU A 50 -3.97 -2.61 10.09
CA GLU A 50 -3.29 -2.97 11.34
C GLU A 50 -1.97 -3.71 11.07
N TYR A 51 -1.97 -4.62 10.11
CA TYR A 51 -0.76 -5.29 9.66
C TYR A 51 0.29 -4.30 9.14
N TYR A 52 -0.12 -3.33 8.32
CA TYR A 52 0.76 -2.28 7.82
C TYR A 52 1.37 -1.45 8.95
N LYS A 53 0.56 -1.00 9.91
CA LYS A 53 1.02 -0.18 11.05
C LYS A 53 2.08 -0.88 11.90
N GLY A 54 2.00 -2.20 12.06
CA GLY A 54 3.00 -2.99 12.79
C GLY A 54 4.41 -3.00 12.16
N GLY A 55 4.52 -2.73 10.85
CA GLY A 55 5.79 -2.74 10.11
C GLY A 55 6.16 -1.40 9.45
N ALA A 56 5.31 -0.39 9.52
CA ALA A 56 5.45 0.86 8.77
C ALA A 56 6.70 1.67 9.15
N ASP A 57 7.12 1.61 10.41
CA ASP A 57 8.32 2.32 10.90
C ASP A 57 9.62 1.77 10.27
N LYS A 58 9.64 0.48 9.92
CA LYS A 58 10.81 -0.21 9.35
C LYS A 58 10.87 -0.17 7.82
N MET A 59 9.83 0.35 7.16
CA MET A 59 9.76 0.41 5.70
C MET A 59 10.39 1.69 5.16
N VAL A 60 11.51 1.55 4.45
CA VAL A 60 12.08 2.61 3.60
C VAL A 60 11.24 2.69 2.32
N ILE A 61 10.33 3.67 2.26
CA ILE A 61 9.42 3.87 1.13
C ILE A 61 9.23 5.37 0.90
N HIS A 62 9.15 5.78 -0.36
CA HIS A 62 8.96 7.19 -0.71
C HIS A 62 7.69 7.75 -0.03
N PRO A 63 7.72 8.96 0.57
CA PRO A 63 6.58 9.53 1.31
C PRO A 63 5.28 9.56 0.51
N GLN A 64 5.38 9.82 -0.80
CA GLN A 64 4.19 9.87 -1.65
C GLN A 64 3.62 8.48 -1.98
N THR A 65 4.47 7.46 -2.06
CA THR A 65 4.04 6.06 -2.19
C THR A 65 3.37 5.61 -0.90
N ARG A 66 3.98 5.95 0.25
CA ARG A 66 3.45 5.72 1.59
C ARG A 66 2.05 6.32 1.75
N ALA A 67 1.90 7.61 1.46
CA ALA A 67 0.62 8.29 1.55
C ALA A 67 -0.48 7.66 0.68
N MET A 68 -0.14 7.22 -0.53
CA MET A 68 -1.10 6.54 -1.41
C MET A 68 -1.50 5.17 -0.87
N LEU A 69 -0.54 4.38 -0.37
CA LEU A 69 -0.82 3.09 0.24
C LEU A 69 -1.68 3.24 1.51
N GLU A 70 -1.32 4.17 2.40
CA GLU A 70 -2.07 4.46 3.61
C GLU A 70 -3.49 4.90 3.31
N LYS A 71 -3.67 5.78 2.31
CA LYS A 71 -5.01 6.19 1.87
C LYS A 71 -5.87 4.99 1.48
N LEU A 72 -5.34 4.06 0.68
CA LEU A 72 -6.09 2.87 0.25
C LEU A 72 -6.42 1.93 1.40
N LEU A 73 -5.49 1.76 2.35
CA LEU A 73 -5.70 0.91 3.53
C LEU A 73 -6.72 1.51 4.52
N ILE A 74 -6.72 2.84 4.68
CA ILE A 74 -7.71 3.56 5.50
C ILE A 74 -9.08 3.47 4.82
N MET A 75 -9.15 3.76 3.52
CA MET A 75 -10.38 3.64 2.74
C MET A 75 -10.97 2.22 2.81
N LEU A 76 -10.12 1.19 2.78
CA LEU A 76 -10.57 -0.18 2.96
C LEU A 76 -11.17 -0.40 4.35
N ALA A 77 -10.48 0.06 5.40
CA ALA A 77 -10.93 -0.10 6.77
C ALA A 77 -12.25 0.63 7.08
N GLU A 78 -12.52 1.77 6.42
CA GLU A 78 -13.69 2.60 6.69
C GLU A 78 -14.86 2.37 5.72
N GLU A 79 -14.58 2.14 4.43
CA GLU A 79 -15.58 2.08 3.35
C GLU A 79 -15.76 0.68 2.74
N GLY A 80 -14.85 -0.26 3.04
CA GLY A 80 -14.90 -1.64 2.56
C GLY A 80 -14.37 -1.86 1.14
N GLU A 81 -14.22 -3.14 0.76
CA GLU A 81 -13.56 -3.54 -0.50
C GLU A 81 -14.23 -2.98 -1.76
N ALA A 82 -15.57 -2.97 -1.80
CA ALA A 82 -16.33 -2.59 -2.99
C ALA A 82 -16.05 -1.14 -3.40
N VAL A 83 -16.02 -0.23 -2.42
CA VAL A 83 -15.76 1.20 -2.63
C VAL A 83 -14.31 1.42 -3.08
N VAL A 84 -13.35 0.80 -2.39
CA VAL A 84 -11.93 0.95 -2.72
C VAL A 84 -11.61 0.41 -4.11
N PHE A 85 -12.15 -0.75 -4.48
CA PHE A 85 -11.88 -1.34 -5.79
C PHE A 85 -12.47 -0.52 -6.93
N ASP A 86 -13.65 0.09 -6.72
CA ASP A 86 -14.23 1.03 -7.67
C ASP A 86 -13.36 2.30 -7.81
N TYR A 87 -12.92 2.88 -6.69
CA TYR A 87 -12.01 4.02 -6.67
C TYR A 87 -10.68 3.71 -7.39
N ILE A 88 -10.07 2.55 -7.12
CA ILE A 88 -8.83 2.12 -7.80
C ILE A 88 -9.04 2.03 -9.31
N ARG A 89 -10.16 1.45 -9.76
CA ARG A 89 -10.45 1.29 -11.19
C ARG A 89 -10.62 2.65 -11.89
N LYS A 90 -11.41 3.55 -11.30
CA LYS A 90 -11.78 4.84 -11.90
C LYS A 90 -10.68 5.88 -11.79
N GLU A 91 -10.11 6.05 -10.60
CA GLU A 91 -9.24 7.20 -10.28
C GLU A 91 -7.75 6.89 -10.43
N ILE A 92 -7.35 5.63 -10.17
CA ILE A 92 -5.94 5.25 -10.13
C ILE A 92 -5.49 4.62 -11.44
N LEU A 93 -6.10 3.50 -11.82
CA LEU A 93 -5.66 2.70 -12.96
C LEU A 93 -6.14 3.27 -14.29
N LYS A 94 -7.24 4.04 -14.29
CA LYS A 94 -7.83 4.70 -15.47
C LYS A 94 -7.77 3.81 -16.71
N LYS A 95 -8.10 2.53 -16.58
CA LYS A 95 -8.21 1.64 -17.74
C LYS A 95 -9.39 2.17 -18.55
N GLY A 96 -9.06 2.90 -19.61
CA GLY A 96 -10.02 3.35 -20.61
C GLY A 96 -10.85 2.16 -21.07
N ARG A 97 -12.15 2.41 -21.22
CA ARG A 97 -13.07 1.48 -21.86
C ARG A 97 -12.64 1.22 -23.30
#